data_AF-Q8W1Q7-F1
#
_entry.id   AF-Q8W1Q7-F1
#
_cell.length_a   1.000
_cell.length_b   1.000
_cell.length_c   1.000
_cell.angle_alpha   90.00
_cell.angle_beta   90.00
_cell.angle_gamma   90.00
#
_symmetry.space_group_name_H-M   'P 1'
#
loop_
_entity.id
_entity.type
_entity.pdbx_description
1 polymer ?
#
loop_
_entity_poly.entity_id
_entity_poly.type
_entity_poly.pdbx_seq_one_letter_code
_entity_poly.pdbx_strand_id
1 'polypeptide(L)'
;IDEKWFYLYQKSEKYYLLTEEDDPHRTFKNKNYIPRFMFLCVCARPRFRDENCIFDGRIGCFPLVTYEPARRGNERTDLVRGDLVMKPITSITRDMIRDFMINKVLPTIRAKWPREDVGKPIFIQQDNA
;
A
#
# COMPACT_ATOMS: atom_id res chain seq x y z
N ILE A 1 -9.93 1.61 -9.92
CA ILE A 1 -8.69 1.02 -9.38
C ILE A 1 -7.57 1.87 -9.91
N ASP A 2 -6.59 2.17 -9.06
CA ASP A 2 -5.54 3.11 -9.37
C ASP A 2 -4.23 2.72 -8.66
N GLU A 3 -3.11 2.90 -9.34
CA GLU A 3 -1.77 2.72 -8.82
C GLU A 3 -1.20 4.04 -8.30
N LYS A 4 -0.74 4.05 -7.05
CA LYS A 4 -0.17 5.25 -6.45
C LYS A 4 1.14 5.00 -5.75
N TRP A 5 2.12 5.86 -6.04
CA TRP A 5 3.41 5.88 -5.35
C TRP A 5 3.34 6.65 -4.03
N PHE A 6 3.84 6.04 -2.97
CA PHE A 6 4.00 6.63 -1.65
C PHE A 6 5.46 6.59 -1.22
N TYR A 7 5.91 7.63 -0.51
CA TYR A 7 7.22 7.66 0.12
C TYR A 7 7.09 7.15 1.55
N LEU A 8 8.03 6.32 2.02
CA LEU A 8 8.02 5.85 3.40
C LEU A 8 8.23 6.99 4.41
N TYR A 9 9.01 8.01 4.02
CA TYR A 9 9.25 9.21 4.82
C TYR A 9 9.07 10.46 3.97
N GLN A 10 8.61 11.54 4.57
CA GLN A 10 8.63 12.84 3.91
C GLN A 10 10.08 13.32 3.73
N LYS A 11 10.32 14.10 2.67
CA LYS A 11 11.66 14.63 2.38
C LYS A 11 12.17 15.55 3.49
N SER A 12 11.27 16.33 4.08
CA SER A 12 11.49 17.25 5.19
C SER A 12 10.20 17.37 5.99
N GLU A 13 10.28 17.11 7.29
CA GLU A 13 9.23 17.38 8.26
C GLU A 13 9.76 18.38 9.28
N LYS A 14 8.89 19.27 9.75
CA LYS A 14 9.18 20.20 10.84
C LYS A 14 8.46 19.67 12.07
N TYR A 15 9.22 19.49 13.15
CA TYR A 15 8.70 19.05 14.43
C TYR A 15 8.82 20.21 15.42
N TYR A 16 7.79 20.40 16.23
CA TYR A 16 7.90 21.19 17.46
C TYR A 16 8.18 20.18 18.57
N LEU A 17 9.38 20.23 19.13
CA LEU A 17 9.81 19.35 20.22
C LEU A 17 9.84 20.14 21.51
N LEU A 18 9.42 19.51 22.59
CA LEU A 18 9.69 20.01 23.94
C LEU A 18 11.17 19.86 24.27
N THR A 19 11.68 20.67 25.20
CA THR A 19 13.12 20.67 25.56
C THR A 19 13.63 19.32 26.06
N GLU A 20 12.74 18.45 26.52
CA GLU A 20 13.04 17.12 27.06
C GLU A 20 12.78 15.97 26.06
N GLU A 21 12.26 16.25 24.86
CA GLU A 21 12.01 15.23 23.85
C GLU A 21 13.25 14.95 23.01
N ASP A 22 13.54 13.67 22.79
CA ASP A 22 14.59 13.24 21.89
C ASP A 22 14.26 13.60 20.44
N ASP A 23 15.30 13.94 19.67
CA ASP A 23 15.17 14.18 18.25
C ASP A 23 14.52 12.98 17.52
N PRO A 24 13.62 13.22 16.56
CA PRO A 24 12.93 12.16 15.86
C PRO A 24 13.93 11.27 15.12
N HIS A 25 13.86 9.96 15.40
CA HIS A 25 14.80 9.00 14.86
C HIS A 25 14.65 8.84 13.34
N ARG A 26 15.65 9.30 12.58
CA ARG A 26 15.73 9.11 11.12
C ARG A 26 16.79 8.09 10.74
N THR A 27 16.35 6.96 10.19
CA THR A 27 17.23 5.87 9.72
C THR A 27 17.94 6.19 8.38
N PHE A 28 17.39 7.09 7.55
CA PHE A 28 17.88 7.38 6.20
C PHE A 28 18.76 8.63 6.13
N LYS A 29 20.04 8.46 5.75
CA LYS A 29 21.02 9.56 5.66
C LYS A 29 20.79 10.54 4.49
N ASN A 30 20.15 10.11 3.40
CA ASN A 30 19.98 10.93 2.19
C ASN A 30 18.57 10.73 1.57
N LYS A 31 17.99 11.82 1.07
CA LYS A 31 16.67 11.90 0.40
C LYS A 31 16.55 10.91 -0.78
N ASN A 32 17.64 10.63 -1.49
CA ASN A 32 17.65 9.69 -2.62
C ASN A 32 17.45 8.23 -2.21
N TYR A 33 17.67 7.91 -0.93
CA TYR A 33 17.51 6.55 -0.39
C TYR A 33 16.17 6.36 0.32
N ILE A 34 15.26 7.34 0.25
CA ILE A 34 13.90 7.15 0.78
C ILE A 34 13.18 6.15 -0.15
N PRO A 35 12.80 4.97 0.36
CA PRO A 35 12.11 4.00 -0.46
C PRO A 35 10.74 4.54 -0.86
N ARG A 36 10.41 4.36 -2.15
CA ARG A 36 9.09 4.61 -2.72
C ARG A 36 8.40 3.28 -2.92
N PHE A 37 7.18 3.17 -2.43
CA PHE A 37 6.35 1.98 -2.57
C PHE A 37 5.16 2.30 -3.46
N MET A 38 4.86 1.42 -4.41
CA MET A 38 3.63 1.53 -5.17
C MET A 38 2.54 0.72 -4.48
N PHE A 39 1.33 1.27 -4.45
CA PHE A 39 0.15 0.60 -3.95
C PHE A 39 -0.90 0.52 -5.04
N LEU A 40 -1.53 -0.64 -5.16
CA LEU A 40 -2.75 -0.82 -5.93
C LEU A 40 -3.93 -0.55 -5.00
N CYS A 41 -4.66 0.53 -5.25
CA CYS A 41 -5.78 0.97 -4.44
C CYS A 41 -7.10 0.68 -5.13
N VAL A 42 -8.01 0.06 -4.39
CA VAL A 42 -9.34 -0.31 -4.84
C VAL A 42 -10.35 0.40 -3.95
N CYS A 43 -11.06 1.34 -4.55
CA CYS A 43 -12.14 2.06 -3.90
C CYS A 43 -13.38 1.99 -4.80
N ALA A 44 -14.54 2.04 -4.16
CA ALA A 44 -15.84 2.16 -4.78
C ALA A 44 -16.56 3.40 -4.22
N ARG A 45 -17.67 3.77 -4.85
CA ARG A 45 -18.47 4.91 -4.39
C ARG A 45 -19.09 4.58 -3.02
N PRO A 46 -18.87 5.41 -1.98
CA PRO A 46 -19.55 5.26 -0.69
C PRO A 46 -21.07 5.35 -0.86
N ARG A 47 -21.81 4.64 -0.01
CA ARG A 47 -23.28 4.60 -0.05
C ARG A 47 -23.84 4.92 1.33
N PHE A 48 -24.86 5.76 1.33
CA PHE A 48 -25.52 6.25 2.52
C PHE A 48 -27.01 5.95 2.43
N ARG A 49 -27.62 5.63 3.57
CA ARG A 49 -29.07 5.55 3.76
C ARG A 49 -29.40 6.31 5.04
N ASP A 50 -30.33 7.25 4.95
CA ASP A 50 -30.78 8.04 6.10
C ASP A 50 -29.61 8.59 6.93
N GLU A 51 -28.66 9.23 6.25
CA GLU A 51 -27.41 9.81 6.80
C GLU A 51 -26.41 8.79 7.39
N ASN A 52 -26.76 7.51 7.45
CA ASN A 52 -25.87 6.45 7.90
C ASN A 52 -25.08 5.82 6.74
N CYS A 53 -23.76 5.65 6.92
CA CYS A 53 -22.88 5.06 5.91
C CYS A 53 -22.98 3.53 5.96
N ILE A 54 -23.72 2.93 5.01
CA ILE A 54 -23.83 1.46 4.90
C ILE A 54 -22.58 0.86 4.26
N PHE A 55 -21.94 1.62 3.37
CA PHE A 55 -20.75 1.16 2.66
C PHE A 55 -19.79 2.34 2.46
N ASP A 56 -18.61 2.23 3.03
CA ASP A 56 -17.60 3.29 3.02
C ASP A 56 -16.81 3.39 1.70
N GLY A 57 -17.01 2.43 0.80
CA GLY A 57 -16.30 2.37 -0.48
C GLY A 57 -14.84 1.90 -0.38
N ARG A 58 -14.32 1.58 0.82
CA ARG A 58 -12.91 1.26 1.02
C ARG A 58 -12.67 -0.24 0.89
N ILE A 59 -12.35 -0.69 -0.32
CA ILE A 59 -12.16 -2.11 -0.60
C ILE A 59 -10.78 -2.57 -0.14
N GLY A 60 -9.70 -1.94 -0.58
CA GLY A 60 -8.37 -2.30 -0.11
C GLY A 60 -7.23 -1.54 -0.76
N CYS A 61 -6.06 -1.61 -0.11
CA CYS A 61 -4.79 -1.09 -0.62
C CYS A 61 -3.77 -2.22 -0.56
N PHE A 62 -3.16 -2.56 -1.69
CA PHE A 62 -2.22 -3.67 -1.81
C PHE A 62 -0.83 -3.15 -2.16
N PRO A 63 0.19 -3.36 -1.30
CA PRO A 63 1.54 -2.95 -1.62
C PRO A 63 2.11 -3.83 -2.74
N LEU A 64 2.63 -3.20 -3.78
CA LEU A 64 3.37 -3.85 -4.85
C LEU A 64 4.85 -3.88 -4.44
N VAL A 65 5.20 -4.97 -3.76
CA VAL A 65 6.50 -5.22 -3.14
C VAL A 65 6.97 -6.64 -3.41
N THR A 66 8.29 -6.81 -3.50
CA THR A 66 8.93 -8.13 -3.51
C THR A 66 9.57 -8.37 -2.16
N TYR A 67 9.52 -9.62 -1.69
CA TYR A 67 10.26 -10.05 -0.51
C TYR A 67 11.50 -10.78 -0.98
N GLU A 68 12.67 -10.22 -0.70
CA GLU A 68 13.94 -10.84 -1.04
C GLU A 68 14.71 -11.14 0.25
N PRO A 69 15.40 -12.28 0.34
CA PRO A 69 16.24 -12.58 1.49
C PRO A 69 17.38 -11.56 1.58
N ALA A 70 17.64 -11.08 2.79
CA ALA A 70 18.73 -10.16 3.08
C ALA A 70 20.06 -10.80 2.69
N ARG A 71 20.78 -10.18 1.74
CA ARG A 71 22.09 -10.67 1.27
C ARG A 71 23.17 -10.56 2.35
N ARG A 72 23.06 -9.58 3.24
CA ARG A 72 23.96 -9.33 4.38
C ARG A 72 23.14 -8.94 5.59
N GLY A 73 23.62 -9.30 6.76
CA GLY A 73 23.08 -8.75 7.99
C GLY A 73 23.40 -7.27 8.11
N ASN A 74 22.58 -6.54 8.85
CA ASN A 74 22.77 -5.11 9.11
C ASN A 74 22.45 -4.81 10.57
N GLU A 75 23.49 -4.50 11.35
CA GLU A 75 23.39 -4.17 12.78
C GLU A 75 22.47 -2.96 13.05
N ARG A 76 22.31 -2.03 12.09
CA ARG A 76 21.46 -0.85 12.30
C ARG A 76 19.95 -1.17 12.26
N THR A 77 19.59 -2.30 11.68
CA THR A 77 18.19 -2.73 11.49
C THR A 77 17.95 -4.12 12.10
N ASP A 78 18.92 -4.66 12.83
CA ASP A 78 18.96 -6.02 13.39
C ASP A 78 18.59 -7.13 12.37
N LEU A 79 18.86 -6.87 11.08
CA LEU A 79 18.56 -7.84 10.02
C LEU A 79 19.65 -8.91 10.00
N VAL A 80 19.24 -10.17 9.99
CA VAL A 80 20.12 -11.33 9.81
C VAL A 80 20.13 -11.73 8.33
N ARG A 81 21.26 -12.29 7.87
CA ARG A 81 21.34 -12.84 6.51
C ARG A 81 20.28 -13.92 6.33
N GLY A 82 19.42 -13.76 5.34
CA GLY A 82 18.29 -14.67 5.07
C GLY A 82 16.93 -14.10 5.47
N ASP A 83 16.87 -13.05 6.30
CA ASP A 83 15.59 -12.43 6.67
C ASP A 83 14.90 -11.84 5.43
N LEU A 84 13.57 -12.01 5.35
CA LEU A 84 12.79 -11.47 4.24
C LEU A 84 12.70 -9.96 4.35
N VAL A 85 13.41 -9.26 3.48
CA VAL A 85 13.37 -7.81 3.38
C VAL A 85 12.40 -7.41 2.29
N MET A 86 11.45 -6.56 2.66
CA MET A 86 10.53 -5.94 1.72
C MET A 86 11.31 -4.95 0.84
N LYS A 87 11.28 -5.15 -0.46
CA LYS A 87 11.87 -4.24 -1.44
C LYS A 87 10.79 -3.65 -2.35
N PRO A 88 10.92 -2.36 -2.69
CA PRO A 88 10.04 -1.74 -3.67
C PRO A 88 10.28 -2.37 -5.04
N ILE A 89 9.21 -2.71 -5.73
CA ILE A 89 9.29 -3.22 -7.10
C ILE A 89 9.83 -2.12 -8.02
N THR A 90 10.84 -2.47 -8.81
CA THR A 90 11.50 -1.55 -9.76
C THR A 90 10.76 -1.44 -11.09
N SER A 91 10.08 -2.50 -11.53
CA SER A 91 9.25 -2.49 -12.74
C SER A 91 7.95 -3.27 -12.50
N ILE A 92 6.82 -2.63 -12.80
CA ILE A 92 5.51 -3.27 -12.70
C ILE A 92 5.18 -3.88 -14.06
N THR A 93 4.99 -5.19 -14.08
CA THR A 93 4.57 -5.90 -15.30
C THR A 93 3.06 -6.13 -15.27
N ARG A 94 2.48 -6.24 -16.47
CA ARG A 94 1.06 -6.56 -16.66
C ARG A 94 0.66 -7.86 -15.96
N ASP A 95 1.55 -8.84 -15.92
CA ASP A 95 1.29 -10.14 -15.29
C ASP A 95 1.22 -10.02 -13.76
N MET A 96 2.05 -9.17 -13.15
CA MET A 96 1.97 -8.89 -11.72
C MET A 96 0.67 -8.19 -11.35
N ILE A 97 0.26 -7.18 -12.10
CA ILE A 97 -1.04 -6.51 -11.86
C ILE A 97 -2.17 -7.51 -12.04
N ARG A 98 -2.14 -8.36 -13.08
CA ARG A 98 -3.15 -9.39 -13.32
C ARG A 98 -3.21 -10.39 -12.16
N ASP A 99 -2.08 -10.84 -11.65
CA ASP A 99 -2.01 -11.76 -10.51
C ASP A 99 -2.61 -11.13 -9.25
N PHE A 100 -2.25 -9.88 -8.93
CA PHE A 100 -2.83 -9.13 -7.82
C PHE A 100 -4.34 -8.94 -8.00
N MET A 101 -4.80 -8.66 -9.22
CA MET A 101 -6.21 -8.52 -9.52
C MET A 101 -6.98 -9.81 -9.20
N ILE A 102 -6.49 -10.94 -9.67
CA ILE A 102 -7.15 -12.25 -9.51
C ILE A 102 -7.07 -12.73 -8.06
N ASN A 103 -5.89 -12.67 -7.45
CA ASN A 103 -5.62 -13.32 -6.17
C ASN A 103 -5.90 -12.44 -4.96
N LYS A 104 -5.90 -11.11 -5.11
CA LYS A 104 -6.06 -10.17 -3.99
C LYS A 104 -7.30 -9.29 -4.16
N VAL A 105 -7.44 -8.62 -5.30
CA VAL A 105 -8.49 -7.62 -5.50
C VAL A 105 -9.88 -8.25 -5.59
N LEU A 106 -10.09 -9.18 -6.51
CA LEU A 106 -11.41 -9.80 -6.72
C LEU A 106 -11.96 -10.49 -5.45
N PRO A 107 -11.16 -11.27 -4.69
CA PRO A 107 -11.60 -11.83 -3.42
C PRO A 107 -12.00 -10.76 -2.40
N THR A 108 -11.23 -9.67 -2.33
CA THR A 108 -11.50 -8.58 -1.38
C THR A 108 -12.76 -7.81 -1.76
N ILE A 109 -12.98 -7.56 -3.06
CA ILE A 109 -14.23 -6.99 -3.58
C ILE A 109 -15.39 -7.88 -3.13
N ARG A 110 -15.34 -9.19 -3.40
CA ARG A 110 -16.41 -10.12 -3.05
C ARG A 110 -16.68 -10.17 -1.54
N ALA A 111 -15.63 -10.09 -0.72
CA ALA A 111 -15.76 -10.14 0.74
C ALA A 111 -16.41 -8.87 1.32
N LYS A 112 -16.10 -7.70 0.76
CA LYS A 112 -16.57 -6.39 1.26
C LYS A 112 -17.81 -5.86 0.55
N TRP A 113 -18.24 -6.50 -0.56
CA TRP A 113 -19.36 -6.00 -1.34
C TRP A 113 -20.66 -6.03 -0.52
N PRO A 114 -21.51 -4.99 -0.59
CA PRO A 114 -22.78 -4.97 0.12
C PRO A 114 -23.69 -6.12 -0.31
N ARG A 115 -24.32 -6.78 0.68
CA ARG A 115 -25.20 -7.93 0.46
C ARG A 115 -26.42 -7.61 -0.41
N GLU A 116 -26.86 -6.36 -0.41
CA GLU A 116 -28.00 -5.87 -1.21
C GLU A 116 -27.76 -5.96 -2.73
N ASP A 117 -26.50 -6.07 -3.15
CA ASP A 117 -26.11 -6.14 -4.56
C ASP A 117 -25.57 -7.51 -4.97
N VAL A 118 -25.75 -8.53 -4.13
CA VAL A 118 -25.37 -9.90 -4.50
C VAL A 118 -26.14 -10.30 -5.76
N GLY A 119 -25.41 -10.75 -6.78
CA GLY A 119 -25.95 -11.13 -8.09
C GLY A 119 -26.01 -10.01 -9.12
N LYS A 120 -25.71 -8.76 -8.76
CA LYS A 120 -25.57 -7.67 -9.72
C LYS A 120 -24.16 -7.64 -10.34
N PRO A 121 -24.02 -7.25 -11.61
CA PRO A 121 -22.71 -7.08 -12.22
C PRO A 121 -21.93 -5.96 -11.53
N ILE A 122 -20.64 -6.20 -11.26
CA ILE A 122 -19.71 -5.22 -10.71
C ILE A 122 -18.86 -4.68 -11.85
N PHE A 123 -18.95 -3.37 -12.10
CA PHE A 123 -18.11 -2.70 -13.08
C PHE A 123 -16.83 -2.21 -12.40
N ILE A 124 -15.69 -2.67 -12.92
CA ILE A 124 -14.37 -2.25 -12.46
C ILE A 124 -13.81 -1.27 -13.47
N GLN A 125 -13.49 -0.07 -13.00
CA GLN A 125 -12.83 0.96 -13.81
C GLN A 125 -11.32 0.96 -13.52
N GLN A 126 -10.52 0.99 -14.58
CA GLN A 126 -9.07 1.17 -14.58
C GLN A 126 -8.72 2.24 -15.63
N ASP A 127 -7.53 2.83 -15.53
CA ASP A 127 -6.95 3.62 -16.60
C ASP A 127 -6.36 2.70 -17.70
N ASN A 128 -5.98 3.29 -18.83
CA ASN A 128 -5.38 2.57 -19.96
C ASN A 128 -3.84 2.61 -19.90
N ALA A 129 -3.27 2.63 -18.69
CA ALA A 129 -1.82 2.73 -18.48
C ALA A 129 -1.04 1.49 -18.98
#